data_AF-A0A5B6WUX6-F1
#
_entry.id   AF-A0A5B6WUX6-F1
#
_cell.length_a   1.000
_cell.length_b   1.000
_cell.length_c   1.000
_cell.angle_alpha   90.00
_cell.angle_beta   90.00
_cell.angle_gamma   90.00
#
_symmetry.space_group_name_H-M   'P 1'
#
loop_
_entity.id
_entity.type
_entity.pdbx_description
1 polymer ?
#
loop_
_entity_poly.entity_id
_entity_poly.type
_entity_poly.pdbx_seq_one_letter_code
_entity_poly.pdbx_strand_id
1 'polypeptide(L)'
;MNLVLNYEKCHFMVDEGIILGHIASAKGIEVDESNIDVITSLPYPTNYTIIMYVVTKDVSFDFDESCKEAFDKLKGALTMKLIMQPPN
;
A
#
# COMPACT_ATOMS: atom_id res chain seq x y z
N MET A 1 -15.64 -33.32 4.21
CA MET A 1 -15.25 -31.97 4.65
C MET A 1 -16.51 -31.12 4.62
N ASN A 2 -16.90 -30.51 5.75
CA ASN A 2 -18.06 -29.61 5.81
C ASN A 2 -17.55 -28.17 5.89
N LEU A 3 -17.60 -27.45 4.77
CA LEU A 3 -17.33 -26.02 4.74
C LEU A 3 -18.65 -25.28 4.94
N VAL A 4 -18.74 -24.50 6.02
CA VAL A 4 -19.93 -23.69 6.35
C VAL A 4 -19.60 -22.23 6.11
N LEU A 5 -20.45 -21.52 5.38
CA LEU A 5 -20.31 -20.09 5.11
C LEU A 5 -20.68 -19.27 6.34
N ASN A 6 -19.91 -18.21 6.60
CA ASN A 6 -20.26 -17.21 7.59
C ASN A 6 -21.02 -16.07 6.89
N TYR A 7 -22.34 -16.01 7.06
CA TYR A 7 -23.19 -15.02 6.43
C TYR A 7 -22.88 -13.57 6.87
N GLU A 8 -22.29 -13.36 8.05
CA GLU A 8 -21.92 -12.02 8.53
C GLU A 8 -20.68 -11.47 7.83
N LYS A 9 -19.86 -12.33 7.23
CA LYS A 9 -18.61 -11.96 6.54
C LYS A 9 -18.73 -11.99 5.02
N CYS A 10 -19.81 -12.55 4.48
CA CYS A 10 -20.00 -12.69 3.05
C CYS A 10 -20.76 -11.49 2.48
N HIS A 11 -20.21 -10.91 1.42
CA HIS A 11 -20.84 -9.84 0.64
C HIS A 11 -21.23 -10.45 -0.71
N PHE A 12 -22.53 -10.44 -1.05
CA PHE A 12 -23.05 -11.08 -2.26
C PHE A 12 -23.74 -10.06 -3.15
N MET A 13 -23.61 -10.24 -4.48
CA MET A 13 -24.28 -9.41 -5.49
C MET A 13 -23.99 -7.91 -5.35
N VAL A 14 -22.75 -7.57 -4.98
CA VAL A 14 -22.25 -6.20 -4.89
C VAL A 14 -21.44 -5.84 -6.13
N ASP A 15 -21.49 -4.57 -6.54
CA ASP A 15 -20.74 -4.05 -7.70
C ASP A 15 -19.24 -3.87 -7.40
N GLU A 16 -18.88 -3.77 -6.12
CA GLU A 16 -17.52 -3.68 -5.61
C GLU A 16 -17.40 -4.39 -4.25
N GLY A 17 -16.21 -4.89 -3.91
CA GLY A 17 -15.97 -5.57 -2.64
C GLY A 17 -14.51 -5.56 -2.22
N ILE A 18 -14.25 -5.71 -0.92
CA ILE A 18 -12.89 -5.73 -0.37
C ILE A 18 -12.35 -7.16 -0.41
N ILE A 19 -11.25 -7.35 -1.14
CA ILE A 19 -10.52 -8.62 -1.23
C ILE A 19 -9.07 -8.36 -0.83
N LEU A 20 -8.60 -9.03 0.23
CA LEU A 20 -7.24 -8.89 0.75
C LEU A 20 -6.83 -7.43 1.08
N GLY A 21 -7.79 -6.58 1.46
CA GLY A 21 -7.55 -5.16 1.78
C GLY A 21 -7.56 -4.21 0.57
N HIS A 22 -7.90 -4.71 -0.62
CA HIS A 22 -8.06 -3.91 -1.84
C HIS A 22 -9.52 -3.91 -2.31
N ILE A 23 -9.94 -2.83 -2.95
CA ILE A 23 -11.27 -2.71 -3.53
C ILE A 23 -11.23 -3.38 -4.91
N ALA A 24 -12.01 -4.43 -5.11
CA ALA A 24 -12.20 -5.05 -6.42
C ALA A 24 -13.53 -4.59 -7.00
N SER A 25 -13.51 -4.05 -8.22
CA SER A 25 -14.70 -3.66 -8.98
C SER A 25 -14.57 -4.08 -10.45
N ALA A 26 -15.62 -3.88 -11.24
CA ALA A 26 -15.57 -4.10 -12.69
C ALA A 26 -14.49 -3.25 -13.42
N LYS A 27 -14.02 -2.16 -12.80
CA LYS A 27 -12.97 -1.30 -13.35
C LYS A 27 -11.56 -1.86 -13.09
N GLY A 28 -11.42 -2.81 -12.16
CA GLY A 28 -10.15 -3.39 -11.73
C GLY A 28 -10.01 -3.43 -10.21
N ILE A 29 -8.80 -3.74 -9.76
CA ILE A 29 -8.41 -3.69 -8.34
C ILE A 29 -7.88 -2.29 -8.06
N GLU A 30 -8.46 -1.62 -7.07
CA GLU A 30 -8.12 -0.27 -6.63
C GLU A 30 -7.53 -0.30 -5.20
N VAL A 31 -6.64 0.65 -4.92
CA VAL A 31 -6.12 0.88 -3.57
C VAL A 31 -7.22 1.54 -2.74
N ASP A 32 -7.49 0.98 -1.57
CA ASP A 32 -8.45 1.54 -0.62
C ASP A 32 -8.01 2.94 -0.13
N GLU A 33 -8.97 3.86 0.07
CA GLU A 33 -8.68 5.25 0.45
C GLU A 33 -7.92 5.34 1.79
N SER A 34 -8.18 4.43 2.73
CA SER A 34 -7.45 4.42 4.01
C SER A 34 -5.96 4.11 3.81
N ASN A 35 -5.61 3.31 2.80
CA ASN A 35 -4.21 3.04 2.46
C ASN A 35 -3.55 4.26 1.82
N ILE A 36 -4.30 5.09 1.08
CA ILE A 36 -3.79 6.35 0.51
C ILE A 36 -3.49 7.35 1.64
N ASP A 37 -4.39 7.50 2.61
CA ASP A 37 -4.20 8.39 3.76
C ASP A 37 -3.01 7.98 4.63
N VAL A 38 -2.83 6.68 4.85
CA VAL A 38 -1.66 6.17 5.57
C VAL A 38 -0.37 6.50 4.82
N ILE A 39 -0.33 6.31 3.50
CA ILE A 39 0.89 6.54 2.70
C ILE A 39 1.21 8.03 2.57
N THR A 40 0.20 8.89 2.42
CA THR A 40 0.39 10.35 2.35
C THR A 40 0.88 10.93 3.68
N SER A 41 0.44 10.37 4.81
CA SER A 41 0.83 10.79 6.15
C SER A 41 2.14 10.18 6.66
N LEU A 42 2.80 9.29 5.88
CA LEU A 42 4.07 8.69 6.28
C LEU A 42 5.14 9.76 6.54
N PRO A 43 5.71 9.82 7.76
CA PRO A 43 6.75 10.78 8.08
C PRO A 43 8.04 10.42 7.37
N TYR A 44 8.86 11.43 7.06
CA TYR A 44 10.22 11.18 6.59
C TYR A 44 11.02 10.45 7.68
N PRO A 45 11.83 9.44 7.31
CA PRO A 45 12.64 8.69 8.27
C PRO A 45 13.62 9.64 8.95
N THR A 46 13.40 9.92 10.24
CA THR A 46 14.02 11.06 10.94
C THR A 46 15.24 10.68 11.78
N ASN A 47 15.56 9.38 11.95
CA ASN A 47 16.80 8.98 12.61
C ASN A 47 17.13 7.49 12.40
N TYR A 48 18.44 7.23 12.38
CA TYR A 48 19.20 6.05 11.94
C TYR A 48 18.78 4.67 12.46
N THR A 49 17.76 4.52 13.33
CA THR A 49 17.46 3.22 13.95
C THR A 49 16.65 2.28 13.04
N ILE A 50 15.66 2.80 12.31
CA ILE A 50 14.85 1.98 11.40
C ILE A 50 15.65 1.63 10.13
N ILE A 51 16.44 2.57 9.62
CA ILE A 51 17.25 2.41 8.41
C ILE A 51 18.44 1.47 8.65
N MET A 52 19.08 1.50 9.83
CA MET A 52 20.18 0.58 10.20
C MET A 52 19.75 -0.88 10.27
N TYR A 53 18.48 -1.18 10.58
CA TYR A 53 17.98 -2.56 10.56
C TYR A 53 17.76 -3.09 9.13
N VAL A 54 17.45 -2.20 8.19
CA VAL A 54 17.14 -2.56 6.79
C VAL A 54 18.38 -2.50 5.89
N VAL A 55 19.25 -1.53 6.11
CA VAL A 55 20.47 -1.28 5.34
C VAL A 55 21.66 -1.61 6.25
N THR A 56 22.20 -2.82 6.04
CA THR A 56 23.53 -3.29 6.44
C THR A 56 24.41 -2.30 7.21
N LYS A 57 24.77 -2.70 8.45
CA LYS A 57 25.73 -2.02 9.32
C LYS A 57 27.03 -1.66 8.58
N ASP A 58 27.53 -0.46 8.87
CA ASP A 58 28.82 0.16 8.44
C ASP A 58 28.79 1.28 7.37
N VAL A 59 27.63 1.88 7.05
CA VAL A 59 27.61 3.16 6.30
C VAL A 59 26.70 4.17 7.00
N SER A 60 27.21 5.38 7.25
CA SER A 60 26.35 6.49 7.67
C SER A 60 25.44 6.87 6.51
N PHE A 61 24.17 6.51 6.61
CA PHE A 61 23.17 6.92 5.64
C PHE A 61 22.60 8.27 6.07
N ASP A 62 22.94 9.32 5.32
CA ASP A 62 22.35 10.64 5.48
C ASP A 62 21.13 10.73 4.55
N PHE A 63 19.94 10.86 5.14
CA PHE A 63 18.71 11.11 4.39
C PHE A 63 18.67 12.58 3.94
N ASP A 64 19.29 12.81 2.78
CA ASP A 64 19.47 14.13 2.18
C ASP A 64 18.23 14.58 1.38
N GLU A 65 18.35 15.73 0.71
CA GLU A 65 17.27 16.27 -0.12
C GLU A 65 16.92 15.36 -1.30
N SER A 66 17.92 14.69 -1.89
CA SER A 66 17.74 13.71 -2.96
C SER A 66 16.88 12.53 -2.48
N CYS A 67 17.11 12.06 -1.25
CA CYS A 67 16.32 11.01 -0.62
C CYS A 67 14.87 11.44 -0.37
N LYS A 68 14.63 12.70 0.04
CA LYS A 68 13.27 13.24 0.17
C LYS A 68 12.55 13.25 -1.16
N GLU A 69 13.19 13.71 -2.24
CA GLU A 69 12.58 13.75 -3.56
C GLU A 69 12.23 12.35 -4.07
N ALA A 70 13.13 11.37 -3.87
CA ALA A 70 12.87 9.97 -4.19
C ALA A 70 11.72 9.39 -3.36
N PHE A 71 11.65 9.71 -2.07
CA PHE A 71 10.57 9.28 -1.19
C PHE A 71 9.23 9.91 -1.56
N ASP A 72 9.20 11.18 -1.96
CA ASP A 72 8.00 11.85 -2.43
C ASP A 72 7.52 11.29 -3.77
N LYS A 73 8.43 10.97 -4.69
CA LYS A 73 8.10 10.24 -5.93
C LYS A 73 7.51 8.87 -5.63
N LEU A 74 8.06 8.15 -4.64
CA LEU A 74 7.55 6.85 -4.22
C LEU A 74 6.15 6.97 -3.60
N LYS A 75 5.92 7.92 -2.68
CA LYS A 75 4.58 8.21 -2.14
C LYS A 75 3.60 8.55 -3.25
N GLY A 76 4.01 9.37 -4.22
CA GLY A 76 3.22 9.68 -5.41
C GLY A 76 2.84 8.44 -6.21
N ALA A 77 3.80 7.56 -6.51
CA ALA A 77 3.55 6.33 -7.25
C ALA A 77 2.62 5.35 -6.51
N LEU A 78 2.70 5.29 -5.18
CA LEU A 78 1.89 4.40 -4.35
C LEU A 78 0.47 4.92 -4.08
N THR A 79 0.29 6.25 -4.08
CA THR A 79 -1.03 6.90 -3.94
C THR A 79 -1.75 7.04 -5.27
N MET A 80 -1.03 6.91 -6.38
CA MET A 80 -1.63 6.88 -7.71
C MET A 80 -2.51 5.63 -7.82
N LYS A 81 -3.76 5.84 -8.22
CA LYS A 81 -4.76 4.79 -8.42
C LYS A 81 -4.29 3.78 -9.46
N LEU A 82 -3.58 2.75 -9.01
CA LEU A 82 -3.13 1.64 -9.84
C LEU A 82 -4.33 0.77 -10.16
N ILE A 83 -4.93 1.01 -11.33
CA ILE A 83 -5.89 0.08 -11.91
C ILE A 83 -5.08 -1.10 -12.46
N MET A 84 -4.91 -2.16 -11.65
CA MET A 84 -4.35 -3.41 -12.17
C MET A 84 -5.35 -4.01 -13.14
N GLN A 85 -5.03 -3.94 -14.43
CA GLN A 85 -5.80 -4.63 -15.47
C GLN A 85 -5.44 -6.12 -15.46
N PRO A 86 -6.41 -7.01 -15.72
CA PRO A 86 -6.12 -8.43 -15.85
C PRO A 86 -5.14 -8.66 -17.01
N PRO A 87 -4.25 -9.66 -16.92
CA PRO A 87 -3.41 -10.05 -18.05
C PRO A 87 -4.29 -10.44 -19.25
N ASN A 88 -3.91 -9.96 -20.44
CA ASN A 88 -4.58 -10.22 -21.72
C ASN A 88 -4.71 -11.72 -22.03
#